data_AF-A0A349HKL2-F1
#
_entry.id   AF-A0A349HKL2-F1
#
_cell.length_a   1.000
_cell.length_b   1.000
_cell.length_c   1.000
_cell.angle_alpha   90.00
_cell.angle_beta   90.00
_cell.angle_gamma   90.00
#
_symmetry.space_group_name_H-M   'P 1'
#
loop_
_entity.id
_entity.type
_entity.pdbx_description
1 polymer ?
#
loop_
_entity_poly.entity_id
_entity_poly.type
_entity_poly.pdbx_seq_one_letter_code
_entity_poly.pdbx_strand_id
1 'polypeptide(L)'
;MQEELTKLFEVVSQLEKAELTVLNNAAVKTLSNYQADPTAKNKKDWDAAKKGLEEEINKLSKKHFSEQSETAEKFKNKSEVYRYLTEQGYKVSKSKVYNDKAGLLPNKDGEITLATVNNYIRSSGIKLKASSAQEKQTSVELMKSKLESEDAGKRKVLLQNIKLEMEIAEKKKDLIPADAVEFEHAKRCQLFKYALEAFGEKSADKISGIFGADEQVAARMLEQIGVDKSKAPELAAVIHAEQPAFISYFHASISSFLDVFSTETWMTEEMENLMKKWLERQEEEQVQIAIDLMAEANSGADPRTLLSMFTITRKAGLFH
;
A
#
# COMPACT_ATOMS: atom_id res chain seq x y z
N MET A 1 15.79 15.14 8.50
CA MET A 1 15.10 14.05 9.24
C MET A 1 14.34 13.08 8.33
N GLN A 2 13.18 13.39 7.74
CA GLN A 2 12.46 12.40 6.90
C GLN A 2 13.28 11.95 5.68
N GLU A 3 13.92 12.89 4.98
CA GLU A 3 14.81 12.56 3.85
C GLU A 3 16.03 11.71 4.27
N GLU A 4 16.60 11.96 5.44
CA GLU A 4 17.74 11.19 5.97
C GLU A 4 17.32 9.79 6.40
N LEU A 5 16.12 9.65 6.99
CA LEU A 5 15.54 8.37 7.36
C LEU A 5 15.33 7.49 6.11
N THR A 6 14.81 8.07 5.02
CA THR A 6 14.62 7.35 3.75
C THR A 6 15.94 6.86 3.18
N LYS A 7 16.97 7.71 3.17
CA LYS A 7 18.33 7.33 2.71
C LYS A 7 18.93 6.23 3.57
N LEU A 8 18.73 6.27 4.89
CA LEU A 8 19.22 5.23 5.80
C LEU A 8 18.53 3.89 5.54
N PHE A 9 17.22 3.86 5.28
CA PHE A 9 16.48 2.63 5.04
C PHE A 9 16.92 1.83 3.81
N GLU A 10 17.68 2.45 2.89
CA GLU A 10 18.26 1.79 1.73
C GLU A 10 19.58 1.06 2.06
N VAL A 11 20.31 1.50 3.09
CA VAL A 11 21.68 1.02 3.37
C VAL A 11 21.81 0.24 4.68
N VAL A 12 20.92 0.45 5.65
CA VAL A 12 20.99 -0.20 6.96
C VAL A 12 20.50 -1.66 6.92
N SER A 13 20.95 -2.47 7.88
CA SER A 13 20.49 -3.85 8.04
C SER A 13 19.01 -3.93 8.44
N GLN A 14 18.40 -5.11 8.29
CA GLN A 14 16.99 -5.33 8.69
C GLN A 14 16.75 -5.08 10.18
N LEU A 15 17.72 -5.39 11.05
CA LEU A 15 17.63 -5.13 12.48
C LEU A 15 17.63 -3.63 12.77
N GLU A 16 18.59 -2.89 12.21
CA GLU A 16 18.67 -1.43 12.35
C GLU A 16 17.42 -0.73 11.77
N LYS A 17 16.87 -1.28 10.67
CA LYS A 17 15.61 -0.81 10.08
C LYS A 17 14.42 -1.00 11.02
N ALA A 18 14.34 -2.14 11.70
CA ALA A 18 13.30 -2.39 12.70
C ALA A 18 13.42 -1.42 13.89
N GLU A 19 14.63 -1.19 14.40
CA GLU A 19 14.90 -0.23 15.48
C GLU A 19 14.49 1.20 15.09
N LEU A 20 14.91 1.68 13.92
CA LEU A 20 14.53 2.99 13.39
C LEU A 20 13.01 3.11 13.21
N THR A 21 12.33 2.04 12.78
CA THR A 21 10.88 2.02 12.64
C THR A 21 10.18 2.17 13.99
N VAL A 22 10.66 1.45 15.03
CA VAL A 22 10.12 1.55 16.39
C VAL A 22 10.30 2.96 16.95
N LEU A 23 11.49 3.56 16.81
CA LEU A 23 11.77 4.92 17.28
C LEU A 23 10.94 5.97 16.53
N ASN A 24 10.80 5.83 15.21
CA ASN A 24 9.96 6.71 14.40
C ASN A 24 8.48 6.61 14.81
N ASN A 25 7.97 5.40 15.01
CA ASN A 25 6.60 5.20 15.48
C ASN A 25 6.37 5.78 16.88
N ALA A 26 7.36 5.68 17.79
CA ALA A 26 7.29 6.30 19.10
C ALA A 26 7.24 7.83 19.02
N ALA A 27 8.07 8.44 18.15
CA ALA A 27 8.06 9.89 17.91
C ALA A 27 6.74 10.38 17.31
N VAL A 28 6.16 9.64 16.35
CA VAL A 28 4.84 9.96 15.76
C VAL A 28 3.73 9.82 16.79
N LYS A 29 3.72 8.75 17.59
CA LYS A 29 2.70 8.52 18.62
C LYS A 29 2.74 9.59 19.71
N THR A 30 3.92 9.94 20.21
CA THR A 30 4.08 10.98 21.24
C THR A 30 3.72 12.37 20.70
N LEU A 31 4.04 12.66 19.43
CA LEU A 31 3.58 13.88 18.76
C LEU A 31 2.05 13.94 18.67
N SER A 32 1.40 12.84 18.28
CA SER A 32 -0.06 12.74 18.21
C SER A 32 -0.71 12.96 19.58
N ASN A 33 -0.16 12.36 20.64
CA ASN A 33 -0.62 12.59 22.01
C ASN A 33 -0.47 14.05 22.45
N TYR A 34 0.64 14.70 22.10
CA TYR A 34 0.85 16.12 22.41
C TYR A 34 -0.10 17.04 21.63
N GLN A 35 -0.42 16.69 20.38
CA GLN A 35 -1.41 17.42 19.58
C GLN A 35 -2.83 17.27 20.15
N ALA A 36 -3.19 16.08 20.63
CA ALA A 36 -4.48 15.81 21.25
C ALA A 36 -4.62 16.49 22.62
N ASP A 37 -3.57 16.47 23.44
CA ASP A 37 -3.55 17.06 24.78
C ASP A 37 -2.20 17.79 25.03
N PRO A 38 -2.13 19.11 24.79
CA PRO A 38 -0.89 19.91 24.87
C PRO A 38 -0.37 20.15 26.31
N THR A 39 -0.07 19.08 27.04
CA THR A 39 0.49 19.16 28.40
C THR A 39 2.03 19.20 28.40
N ALA A 40 2.60 19.75 29.46
CA ALA A 40 4.06 19.76 29.66
C ALA A 40 4.67 18.36 29.71
N LYS A 41 3.91 17.37 30.20
CA LYS A 41 4.30 15.95 30.20
C LYS A 41 4.39 15.42 28.77
N ASN A 42 3.33 15.58 27.97
CA ASN A 42 3.30 15.08 26.59
C ASN A 42 4.37 15.75 25.71
N LYS A 43 4.65 17.04 25.93
CA LYS A 43 5.77 17.72 25.29
C LYS A 43 7.12 17.08 25.63
N LYS A 44 7.37 16.81 26.91
CA LYS A 44 8.61 16.18 27.38
C LYS A 44 8.78 14.77 26.79
N ASP A 45 7.70 13.99 26.72
CA ASP A 45 7.69 12.65 26.14
C ASP A 45 8.00 12.69 24.63
N TRP A 46 7.45 13.67 23.91
CA TRP A 46 7.77 13.90 22.50
C TRP A 46 9.22 14.34 22.27
N ASP A 47 9.70 15.31 23.06
CA ASP A 47 11.10 15.78 22.98
C ASP A 47 12.09 14.62 23.23
N ALA A 48 11.78 13.74 24.18
CA ALA A 48 12.60 12.55 24.47
C ALA A 48 12.59 11.54 23.32
N ALA A 49 11.42 11.23 22.76
CA ALA A 49 11.29 10.30 21.62
C ALA A 49 11.99 10.83 20.36
N LYS A 50 11.83 12.13 20.08
CA LYS A 50 12.49 12.81 18.96
C LYS A 50 14.01 12.78 19.11
N LYS A 51 14.53 13.09 20.31
CA LYS A 51 15.97 13.06 20.58
C LYS A 51 16.56 11.65 20.40
N GLY A 52 15.89 10.61 20.90
CA GLY A 52 16.33 9.22 20.70
C GLY A 52 16.39 8.82 19.23
N LEU A 53 15.41 9.25 18.42
CA LEU A 53 15.42 9.04 16.98
C LEU A 53 16.58 9.79 16.29
N GLU A 54 16.80 11.06 16.63
CA GLU A 54 17.89 11.87 16.07
C GLU A 54 19.28 11.30 16.42
N GLU A 55 19.48 10.81 17.65
CA GLU A 55 20.73 10.19 18.07
C GLU A 55 21.02 8.91 17.29
N GLU A 56 20.02 8.05 17.09
CA GLU A 56 20.20 6.81 16.33
C GLU A 56 20.41 7.09 14.83
N ILE A 57 19.67 8.04 14.24
CA ILE A 57 19.91 8.51 12.87
C ILE A 57 21.35 9.00 12.72
N ASN A 58 21.85 9.83 13.65
CA ASN A 58 23.21 10.35 13.58
C ASN A 58 24.27 9.23 13.72
N LYS A 59 24.03 8.27 14.62
CA LYS A 59 24.91 7.11 14.83
C LYS A 59 24.99 6.22 13.59
N LEU A 60 23.85 5.86 13.02
CA LEU A 60 23.78 5.05 11.80
C LEU A 60 24.28 5.81 10.58
N SER A 61 24.02 7.11 10.50
CA SER A 61 24.55 7.94 9.41
C SER A 61 26.06 8.00 9.43
N LYS A 62 26.66 8.14 10.62
CA LYS A 62 28.11 8.02 10.76
C LYS A 62 28.56 6.62 10.34
N LYS A 63 27.97 5.56 10.89
CA LYS A 63 28.37 4.18 10.57
C LYS A 63 28.37 3.89 9.06
N HIS A 64 27.29 4.22 8.37
CA HIS A 64 27.08 3.80 6.97
C HIS A 64 27.51 4.83 5.92
N PHE A 65 27.58 6.12 6.28
CA PHE A 65 28.00 7.18 5.36
C PHE A 65 29.36 7.79 5.69
N SER A 66 30.00 7.49 6.82
CA SER A 66 31.36 7.97 7.11
C SER A 66 32.47 7.09 6.52
N GLU A 67 32.21 5.81 6.21
CA GLU A 67 33.22 4.93 5.58
C GLU A 67 33.46 5.23 4.09
N GLN A 68 32.58 5.98 3.42
CA GLN A 68 32.84 6.48 2.06
C GLN A 68 33.75 7.73 2.02
N SER A 69 34.20 8.24 3.17
CA SER A 69 35.08 9.42 3.24
C SER A 69 36.58 9.09 3.32
N GLU A 70 36.98 7.85 3.61
CA GLU A 70 38.41 7.51 3.77
C GLU A 70 39.09 6.97 2.51
N THR A 71 38.33 6.63 1.47
CA THR A 71 38.84 6.59 0.09
C THR A 71 38.45 7.87 -0.64
N ALA A 72 38.70 9.03 -0.04
CA ALA A 72 38.64 10.28 -0.77
C ALA A 72 39.57 10.15 -1.98
N GLU A 73 39.00 10.03 -3.18
CA GLU A 73 39.78 9.96 -4.42
C GLU A 73 40.81 11.09 -4.39
N LYS A 74 42.07 10.68 -4.33
CA LYS A 74 43.20 11.60 -4.30
C LYS A 74 43.69 11.74 -5.72
N PHE A 75 43.72 12.97 -6.20
CA PHE A 75 44.25 13.32 -7.50
C PHE A 75 45.73 13.66 -7.35
N LYS A 76 46.61 12.97 -8.07
CA LYS A 76 48.06 13.17 -8.01
C LYS A 76 48.50 14.53 -8.50
N ASN A 77 47.71 15.15 -9.37
CA ASN A 77 48.04 16.43 -9.99
C ASN A 77 46.79 17.11 -10.59
N LYS A 78 46.96 18.37 -11.01
CA LYS A 78 45.92 19.16 -11.69
C LYS A 78 45.43 18.52 -13.01
N SER A 79 46.22 17.65 -13.65
CA SER A 79 45.81 16.94 -14.87
C SER A 79 44.73 15.91 -14.60
N GLU A 80 44.86 15.17 -13.49
CA GLU A 80 43.84 14.21 -13.07
C GLU A 80 42.55 14.91 -12.65
N VAL A 81 42.65 16.07 -11.98
CA VAL A 81 41.49 16.92 -11.68
C VAL A 81 40.80 17.40 -12.96
N TYR A 82 41.56 17.83 -13.97
CA TYR A 82 40.98 18.22 -15.26
C TYR A 82 40.25 17.06 -15.95
N ARG A 83 40.85 15.86 -15.93
CA ARG A 83 40.23 14.65 -16.50
C ARG A 83 38.94 14.31 -15.77
N TYR A 84 38.97 14.28 -14.44
CA TYR A 84 37.79 14.05 -13.60
C TYR A 84 36.67 15.06 -13.89
N LEU A 85 36.98 16.35 -13.90
CA LEU A 85 35.99 17.40 -14.21
C LEU A 85 35.40 17.23 -15.62
N THR A 86 36.20 16.80 -16.59
CA THR A 86 35.74 16.57 -17.96
C THR A 86 34.86 15.33 -18.05
N GLU A 87 35.22 14.24 -17.37
CA GLU A 87 34.47 12.99 -17.29
C GLU A 87 33.12 13.18 -16.58
N GLN A 88 33.10 13.95 -15.50
CA GLN A 88 31.88 14.36 -14.79
C GLN A 88 31.06 15.42 -15.56
N GLY A 89 31.50 15.80 -16.76
CA GLY A 89 30.75 16.66 -17.65
C GLY A 89 30.82 18.15 -17.31
N TYR A 90 31.78 18.63 -16.53
CA TYR A 90 31.95 20.07 -16.27
C TYR A 90 32.56 20.82 -17.48
N LYS A 91 32.04 22.03 -17.77
CA LYS A 91 32.56 22.91 -18.82
C LYS A 91 33.80 23.66 -18.32
N VAL A 92 34.94 22.97 -18.31
CA VAL A 92 36.23 23.52 -17.88
C VAL A 92 37.27 23.41 -18.99
N SER A 93 38.09 24.46 -19.19
CA SER A 93 39.23 24.42 -20.11
C SER A 93 40.50 24.01 -19.36
N LYS A 94 41.39 23.27 -20.04
CA LYS A 94 42.68 22.86 -19.46
C LYS A 94 43.45 24.08 -18.92
N SER A 95 43.50 25.18 -19.68
CA SER A 95 44.17 26.41 -19.25
C SER A 95 43.56 27.03 -17.98
N LYS A 96 42.23 26.91 -17.77
CA LYS A 96 41.59 27.41 -16.54
C LYS A 96 42.04 26.62 -15.31
N VAL A 97 42.07 25.30 -15.37
CA VAL A 97 42.52 24.45 -14.25
C VAL A 97 44.00 24.72 -13.89
N TYR A 98 44.86 24.87 -14.90
CA TYR A 98 46.29 25.04 -14.67
C TYR A 98 46.67 26.45 -14.19
N ASN A 99 46.06 27.49 -14.77
CA ASN A 99 46.41 28.89 -14.48
C ASN A 99 45.72 29.44 -13.24
N ASP A 100 44.71 28.75 -12.71
CA ASP A 100 44.04 29.14 -11.48
C ASP A 100 44.91 28.77 -10.27
N LYS A 101 45.57 29.80 -9.73
CA LYS A 101 46.53 29.68 -8.61
C LYS A 101 45.85 29.58 -7.25
N ALA A 102 44.57 29.97 -7.14
CA ALA A 102 43.89 30.11 -5.85
C ALA A 102 43.04 28.87 -5.47
N GLY A 103 42.56 28.12 -6.46
CA GLY A 103 41.49 27.14 -6.21
C GLY A 103 41.90 25.67 -6.03
N LEU A 104 43.04 25.25 -6.59
CA LEU A 104 43.48 23.84 -6.58
C LEU A 104 44.91 23.74 -6.02
N LEU A 105 45.03 24.03 -4.72
CA LEU A 105 46.29 23.89 -4.00
C LEU A 105 46.47 22.42 -3.58
N PRO A 106 47.59 21.78 -3.95
CA PRO A 106 47.91 20.45 -3.47
C PRO A 106 48.21 20.48 -1.97
N ASN A 107 47.92 19.38 -1.29
CA ASN A 107 48.31 19.14 0.10
C ASN A 107 49.84 19.00 0.21
N LYS A 108 50.36 18.88 1.44
CA LYS A 108 51.80 18.73 1.72
C LYS A 108 52.46 17.59 0.94
N ASP A 109 51.70 16.55 0.58
CA ASP A 109 52.16 15.38 -0.18
C ASP A 109 52.05 15.55 -1.70
N GLY A 110 51.63 16.72 -2.20
CA GLY A 110 51.43 16.99 -3.63
C GLY A 110 50.07 16.53 -4.18
N GLU A 111 49.26 15.86 -3.37
CA GLU A 111 47.94 15.32 -3.75
C GLU A 111 46.81 16.36 -3.58
N ILE A 112 45.79 16.30 -4.43
CA ILE A 112 44.58 17.13 -4.36
C ILE A 112 43.41 16.22 -3.96
N THR A 113 42.66 16.59 -2.93
CA THR A 113 41.51 15.79 -2.48
C THR A 113 40.24 16.15 -3.24
N LEU A 114 39.29 15.22 -3.33
CA LEU A 114 37.96 15.49 -3.86
C LEU A 114 37.25 16.67 -3.15
N ALA A 115 37.48 16.85 -1.84
CA ALA A 115 36.96 18.00 -1.10
C ALA A 115 37.50 19.34 -1.66
N THR A 116 38.79 19.39 -1.97
CA THR A 116 39.42 20.56 -2.62
C THR A 116 38.84 20.80 -4.01
N VAL A 117 38.60 19.73 -4.79
CA VAL A 117 37.97 19.83 -6.13
C VAL A 117 36.52 20.32 -6.04
N ASN A 118 35.74 19.83 -5.08
CA ASN A 118 34.35 20.27 -4.86
C ASN A 118 34.27 21.74 -4.44
N ASN A 119 35.19 22.17 -3.57
CA ASN A 119 35.31 23.58 -3.19
C ASN A 119 35.70 24.44 -4.40
N TYR A 120 36.61 23.95 -5.25
CA TYR A 120 36.99 24.61 -6.50
C TYR A 120 35.81 24.79 -7.47
N ILE A 121 34.98 23.76 -7.66
CA ILE A 121 33.78 23.83 -8.51
C ILE A 121 32.84 24.94 -8.00
N ARG A 122 32.61 24.98 -6.68
CA ARG A 122 31.75 25.98 -6.03
C ARG A 122 32.31 27.40 -6.14
N SER A 123 33.60 27.59 -5.89
CA SER A 123 34.24 28.91 -5.92
C SER A 123 34.40 29.46 -7.34
N SER A 124 34.68 28.61 -8.32
CA SER A 124 35.06 29.03 -9.67
C SER A 124 33.89 29.06 -10.66
N GLY A 125 32.68 28.79 -10.17
CA GLY A 125 31.41 28.89 -10.91
C GLY A 125 31.37 28.00 -12.15
N ILE A 126 32.02 26.84 -12.11
CA ILE A 126 32.12 25.94 -13.27
C ILE A 126 30.77 25.26 -13.47
N LYS A 127 30.16 25.50 -14.63
CA LYS A 127 28.86 24.91 -14.99
C LYS A 127 29.05 23.51 -15.57
N LEU A 128 28.12 22.59 -15.29
CA LEU A 128 28.05 21.35 -16.07
C LEU A 128 27.75 21.69 -17.55
N LYS A 129 28.44 20.99 -18.45
CA LYS A 129 28.14 20.90 -19.87
C LYS A 129 26.78 20.23 -19.94
N ALA A 130 25.81 20.88 -20.57
CA ALA A 130 24.46 20.35 -20.73
C ALA A 130 24.55 18.96 -21.38
N SER A 131 24.41 17.91 -20.57
CA SER A 131 24.07 16.58 -21.03
C SER A 131 22.57 16.58 -21.23
N SER A 132 22.13 16.30 -22.45
CA SER A 132 20.73 16.22 -22.87
C SER A 132 19.90 15.18 -22.10
N ALA A 133 20.52 14.41 -21.20
CA ALA A 133 19.86 13.48 -20.28
C ALA A 133 19.53 14.12 -18.91
N GLN A 134 20.38 15.03 -18.39
CA GLN A 134 20.20 15.59 -17.05
C GLN A 134 19.16 16.72 -17.03
N GLU A 135 19.08 17.55 -18.08
CA GLU A 135 18.03 18.57 -18.23
C GLU A 135 16.62 17.97 -18.32
N LYS A 136 16.48 16.74 -18.84
CA LYS A 136 15.18 16.03 -18.86
C LYS A 136 14.77 15.56 -17.46
N GLN A 137 15.71 15.07 -16.66
CA GLN A 137 15.42 14.65 -15.29
C GLN A 137 15.07 15.84 -14.40
N THR A 138 15.83 16.94 -14.45
CA THR A 138 15.53 18.13 -13.63
C THR A 138 14.25 18.83 -14.07
N SER A 139 13.91 18.82 -15.37
CA SER A 139 12.66 19.42 -15.87
C SER A 139 11.42 18.58 -15.52
N VAL A 140 11.52 17.25 -15.53
CA VAL A 140 10.45 16.35 -15.06
C VAL A 140 10.25 16.48 -13.55
N GLU A 141 11.33 16.60 -12.78
CA GLU A 141 11.26 16.77 -11.32
C GLU A 141 10.73 18.17 -10.93
N LEU A 142 11.12 19.21 -11.67
CA LEU A 142 10.53 20.56 -11.54
C LEU A 142 9.06 20.59 -11.98
N MET A 143 8.66 19.84 -13.01
CA MET A 143 7.26 19.70 -13.41
C MET A 143 6.45 18.95 -12.35
N LYS A 144 6.98 17.86 -11.80
CA LYS A 144 6.34 17.08 -10.74
C LYS A 144 6.17 17.91 -9.47
N SER A 145 7.20 18.63 -9.05
CA SER A 145 7.14 19.55 -7.91
C SER A 145 6.15 20.70 -8.14
N LYS A 146 6.07 21.24 -9.37
CA LYS A 146 5.05 22.25 -9.72
C LYS A 146 3.64 21.69 -9.69
N LEU A 147 3.40 20.50 -10.25
CA LEU A 147 2.12 19.79 -10.19
C LEU A 147 1.70 19.54 -8.74
N GLU A 148 2.60 19.02 -7.90
CA GLU A 148 2.33 18.81 -6.47
C GLU A 148 2.04 20.13 -5.73
N SER A 149 2.76 21.21 -6.07
CA SER A 149 2.51 22.53 -5.48
C SER A 149 1.18 23.14 -5.95
N GLU A 150 0.78 22.88 -7.19
CA GLU A 150 -0.47 23.32 -7.77
C GLU A 150 -1.64 22.54 -7.17
N ASP A 151 -1.49 21.24 -6.98
CA ASP A 151 -2.47 20.39 -6.31
C ASP A 151 -2.61 20.75 -4.82
N ALA A 152 -1.50 21.06 -4.15
CA ALA A 152 -1.53 21.61 -2.80
C ALA A 152 -2.23 22.99 -2.76
N GLY A 153 -2.03 23.82 -3.78
CA GLY A 153 -2.73 25.09 -3.98
C GLY A 153 -4.24 24.90 -4.16
N LYS A 154 -4.65 24.02 -5.07
CA LYS A 154 -6.05 23.64 -5.32
C LYS A 154 -6.70 23.10 -4.05
N ARG A 155 -6.01 22.25 -3.29
CA ARG A 155 -6.51 21.71 -2.02
C ARG A 155 -6.68 22.79 -0.96
N LYS A 156 -5.77 23.75 -0.87
CA LYS A 156 -5.93 24.91 0.03
C LYS A 156 -7.13 25.77 -0.36
N VAL A 157 -7.32 26.04 -1.65
CA VAL A 157 -8.47 26.79 -2.16
C VAL A 157 -9.77 26.04 -1.88
N LEU A 158 -9.82 24.73 -2.11
CA LEU A 158 -10.98 23.89 -1.80
C LEU A 158 -11.32 23.93 -0.30
N LEU A 159 -10.33 23.80 0.58
CA LEU A 159 -10.53 23.90 2.03
C LEU A 159 -11.00 25.29 2.47
N GLN A 160 -10.53 26.36 1.82
CA GLN A 160 -11.01 27.72 2.07
C GLN A 160 -12.46 27.89 1.60
N ASN A 161 -12.81 27.36 0.43
CA ASN A 161 -14.17 27.40 -0.09
C ASN A 161 -15.13 26.63 0.83
N ILE A 162 -14.77 25.42 1.26
CA ILE A 162 -15.56 24.63 2.23
C ILE A 162 -15.76 25.41 3.53
N LYS A 163 -14.71 26.06 4.06
CA LYS A 163 -14.86 26.90 5.26
C LYS A 163 -15.83 28.05 5.06
N LEU A 164 -15.72 28.76 3.94
CA LEU A 164 -16.63 29.87 3.62
C LEU A 164 -18.07 29.38 3.45
N GLU A 165 -18.28 28.23 2.80
CA GLU A 165 -19.59 27.60 2.68
C GLU A 165 -20.18 27.22 4.05
N MET A 166 -19.36 26.65 4.95
CA MET A 166 -19.77 26.35 6.32
C MET A 166 -20.15 27.63 7.10
N GLU A 167 -19.35 28.70 7.01
CA GLU A 167 -19.67 29.99 7.65
C GLU A 167 -20.96 30.62 7.10
N ILE A 168 -21.21 30.48 5.80
CA ILE A 168 -22.45 30.93 5.16
C ILE A 168 -23.63 30.10 5.67
N ALA A 169 -23.49 28.77 5.74
CA ALA A 169 -24.53 27.88 6.24
C ALA A 169 -24.83 28.11 7.72
N GLU A 170 -23.82 28.40 8.54
CA GLU A 170 -23.97 28.77 9.95
C GLU A 170 -24.79 30.05 10.11
N LYS A 171 -24.47 31.08 9.33
CA LYS A 171 -25.22 32.35 9.32
C LYS A 171 -26.65 32.19 8.85
N LYS A 172 -26.91 31.27 7.93
CA LYS A 172 -28.26 30.94 7.47
C LYS A 172 -29.05 30.05 8.43
N LYS A 173 -28.41 29.52 9.48
CA LYS A 173 -28.96 28.49 10.38
C LYS A 173 -29.38 27.21 9.65
N ASP A 174 -28.72 26.91 8.52
CA ASP A 174 -28.95 25.71 7.71
C ASP A 174 -28.08 24.52 8.18
N LEU A 175 -27.23 24.72 9.21
CA LEU A 175 -26.39 23.67 9.78
C LEU A 175 -27.19 22.79 10.75
N ILE A 176 -27.22 21.49 10.46
CA ILE A 176 -27.75 20.48 11.38
C ILE A 176 -26.64 20.18 12.42
N PRO A 177 -26.95 20.16 13.73
CA PRO A 177 -25.98 19.79 14.76
C PRO A 177 -25.38 18.42 14.50
N ALA A 178 -24.07 18.27 14.69
CA ALA A 178 -23.36 17.00 14.52
C ALA A 178 -24.02 15.88 15.33
N ASP A 179 -24.34 16.13 16.60
CA ASP A 179 -25.01 15.18 17.48
C ASP A 179 -26.34 14.67 16.92
N ALA A 180 -27.10 15.52 16.21
CA ALA A 180 -28.36 15.12 15.59
C ALA A 180 -28.14 14.22 14.38
N VAL A 181 -27.11 14.50 13.56
CA VAL A 181 -26.70 13.67 12.43
C VAL A 181 -26.12 12.34 12.91
N GLU A 182 -25.30 12.34 13.96
CA GLU A 182 -24.70 11.14 14.55
C GLU A 182 -25.77 10.25 15.18
N PHE A 183 -26.73 10.84 15.89
CA PHE A 183 -27.85 10.10 16.46
C PHE A 183 -28.74 9.48 15.37
N GLU A 184 -28.98 10.19 14.27
CA GLU A 184 -29.74 9.69 13.13
C GLU A 184 -29.01 8.54 12.42
N HIS A 185 -27.70 8.68 12.19
CA HIS A 185 -26.87 7.59 11.68
C HIS A 185 -26.85 6.39 12.62
N ALA A 186 -26.70 6.60 13.93
CA ALA A 186 -26.73 5.52 14.90
C ALA A 186 -28.05 4.74 14.83
N LYS A 187 -29.18 5.43 14.68
CA LYS A 187 -30.49 4.79 14.46
C LYS A 187 -30.52 4.01 13.16
N ARG A 188 -30.02 4.57 12.05
CA ARG A 188 -29.95 3.86 10.76
C ARG A 188 -29.11 2.60 10.86
N CYS A 189 -27.92 2.68 11.46
CA CYS A 189 -27.04 1.55 11.70
C CYS A 189 -27.71 0.48 12.59
N GLN A 190 -28.46 0.91 13.60
CA GLN A 190 -29.19 0.00 14.47
C GLN A 190 -30.35 -0.69 13.74
N LEU A 191 -31.15 0.05 12.96
CA LEU A 191 -32.17 -0.54 12.09
C LEU A 191 -31.58 -1.49 11.06
N PHE A 192 -30.44 -1.11 10.47
CA PHE A 192 -29.72 -1.92 9.51
C PHE A 192 -29.24 -3.24 10.12
N LYS A 193 -28.64 -3.18 11.31
CA LYS A 193 -28.27 -4.37 12.08
C LYS A 193 -29.48 -5.27 12.33
N TYR A 194 -30.59 -4.71 12.82
CA TYR A 194 -31.80 -5.50 13.05
C TYR A 194 -32.38 -6.08 11.77
N ALA A 195 -32.30 -5.35 10.66
CA ALA A 195 -32.75 -5.83 9.37
C ALA A 195 -31.85 -6.97 8.84
N LEU A 196 -30.53 -6.90 9.06
CA LEU A 196 -29.60 -8.00 8.75
C LEU A 196 -29.83 -9.23 9.64
N GLU A 197 -30.03 -9.04 10.94
CA GLU A 197 -30.34 -10.13 11.88
C GLU A 197 -31.66 -10.80 11.50
N ALA A 198 -32.72 -10.01 11.24
CA ALA A 198 -34.01 -10.53 10.79
C ALA A 198 -33.94 -11.13 9.38
N PHE A 199 -33.09 -10.62 8.49
CA PHE A 199 -32.85 -11.20 7.17
C PHE A 199 -32.16 -12.55 7.30
N GLY A 200 -31.15 -12.67 8.16
CA GLY A 200 -30.48 -13.93 8.49
C GLY A 200 -31.47 -14.95 9.05
N GLU A 201 -32.28 -14.59 10.04
CA GLU A 201 -33.29 -15.49 10.64
C GLU A 201 -34.39 -15.90 9.65
N LYS A 202 -34.97 -14.95 8.92
CA LYS A 202 -36.04 -15.24 7.94
C LYS A 202 -35.55 -15.97 6.71
N SER A 203 -34.30 -15.73 6.33
CA SER A 203 -33.68 -16.40 5.19
C SER A 203 -33.07 -17.73 5.62
N ALA A 204 -32.74 -17.96 6.90
CA ALA A 204 -32.16 -19.21 7.37
C ALA A 204 -33.08 -20.41 7.10
N ASP A 205 -34.38 -20.31 7.37
CA ASP A 205 -35.33 -21.40 7.10
C ASP A 205 -35.53 -21.64 5.60
N LYS A 206 -35.50 -20.56 4.81
CA LYS A 206 -35.65 -20.63 3.35
C LYS A 206 -34.37 -21.15 2.69
N ILE A 207 -33.20 -20.75 3.17
CA ILE A 207 -31.87 -21.21 2.75
C ILE A 207 -31.68 -22.68 3.19
N SER A 208 -31.99 -23.02 4.44
CA SER A 208 -31.99 -24.41 4.93
C SER A 208 -32.96 -25.31 4.16
N GLY A 209 -34.18 -24.84 3.88
CA GLY A 209 -35.19 -25.58 3.12
C GLY A 209 -34.90 -25.71 1.62
N ILE A 210 -34.22 -24.73 1.01
CA ILE A 210 -33.79 -24.80 -0.40
C ILE A 210 -32.60 -25.73 -0.55
N PHE A 211 -31.68 -25.74 0.42
CA PHE A 211 -30.45 -26.52 0.29
C PHE A 211 -30.53 -27.89 0.96
N GLY A 212 -31.49 -28.22 1.83
CA GLY A 212 -31.56 -29.57 2.41
C GLY A 212 -30.23 -30.08 3.00
N ALA A 213 -29.34 -29.16 3.38
CA ALA A 213 -27.92 -29.39 3.69
C ALA A 213 -27.75 -29.92 5.12
N ASP A 214 -28.65 -30.80 5.51
CA ASP A 214 -28.63 -31.58 6.72
C ASP A 214 -28.85 -33.02 6.26
N GLU A 215 -27.94 -33.92 6.61
CA GLU A 215 -28.02 -35.34 6.27
C GLU A 215 -29.38 -35.95 6.71
N GLN A 216 -29.97 -35.44 7.79
CA GLN A 216 -31.30 -35.84 8.24
C GLN A 216 -32.44 -35.27 7.38
N VAL A 217 -32.26 -34.10 6.76
CA VAL A 217 -33.24 -33.53 5.81
C VAL A 217 -33.13 -34.23 4.47
N ALA A 218 -31.92 -34.45 3.96
CA ALA A 218 -31.65 -35.24 2.76
C ALA A 218 -32.17 -36.68 2.91
N ALA A 219 -31.94 -37.34 4.06
CA ALA A 219 -32.47 -38.67 4.33
C ALA A 219 -34.01 -38.72 4.40
N ARG A 220 -34.65 -37.69 4.98
CA ARG A 220 -36.12 -37.56 5.00
C ARG A 220 -36.71 -37.32 3.60
N MET A 221 -36.05 -36.51 2.78
CA MET A 221 -36.45 -36.29 1.38
C MET A 221 -36.34 -37.58 0.57
N LEU A 222 -35.23 -38.31 0.70
CA LEU A 222 -35.04 -39.62 0.06
C LEU A 222 -36.10 -40.63 0.51
N GLU A 223 -36.46 -40.64 1.79
CA GLU A 223 -37.54 -41.49 2.32
C GLU A 223 -38.91 -41.17 1.72
N GLN A 224 -39.26 -39.89 1.59
CA GLN A 224 -40.55 -39.47 1.03
C GLN A 224 -40.71 -39.81 -0.45
N ILE A 225 -39.62 -39.85 -1.21
CA ILE A 225 -39.61 -40.27 -2.62
C ILE A 225 -39.36 -41.78 -2.80
N GLY A 226 -39.22 -42.54 -1.70
CA GLY A 226 -39.03 -44.00 -1.71
C GLY A 226 -37.63 -44.46 -2.11
N VAL A 227 -36.62 -43.61 -1.98
CA VAL A 227 -35.22 -43.89 -2.32
C VAL A 227 -34.41 -44.19 -1.05
N ASP A 228 -33.38 -45.02 -1.19
CA ASP A 228 -32.53 -45.44 -0.07
C ASP A 228 -31.85 -44.26 0.65
N LYS A 229 -32.09 -44.16 1.96
CA LYS A 229 -31.54 -43.13 2.86
C LYS A 229 -30.02 -43.13 2.94
N SER A 230 -29.37 -44.27 2.65
CA SER A 230 -27.91 -44.37 2.66
C SER A 230 -27.21 -43.42 1.68
N LYS A 231 -27.95 -42.87 0.70
CA LYS A 231 -27.47 -41.91 -0.30
C LYS A 231 -27.52 -40.45 0.15
N ALA A 232 -28.00 -40.17 1.37
CA ALA A 232 -28.10 -38.82 1.92
C ALA A 232 -26.77 -38.03 1.93
N PRO A 233 -25.60 -38.62 2.26
CA PRO A 233 -24.32 -37.91 2.20
C PRO A 233 -23.97 -37.44 0.79
N GLU A 234 -24.34 -38.23 -0.22
CA GLU A 234 -24.01 -37.93 -1.61
C GLU A 234 -24.92 -36.83 -2.19
N LEU A 235 -26.17 -36.76 -1.72
CA LEU A 235 -27.09 -35.68 -2.07
C LEU A 235 -26.67 -34.36 -1.41
N ALA A 236 -26.24 -34.40 -0.14
CA ALA A 236 -25.67 -33.24 0.54
C ALA A 236 -24.40 -32.73 -0.18
N ALA A 237 -23.56 -33.62 -0.71
CA ALA A 237 -22.37 -33.24 -1.49
C ALA A 237 -22.70 -32.53 -2.81
N VAL A 238 -23.77 -32.96 -3.51
CA VAL A 238 -24.24 -32.28 -4.74
C VAL A 238 -24.78 -30.88 -4.43
N ILE A 239 -25.50 -30.75 -3.33
CA ILE A 239 -26.02 -29.46 -2.85
C ILE A 239 -24.87 -28.51 -2.51
N HIS A 240 -23.81 -29.01 -1.87
CA HIS A 240 -22.59 -28.23 -1.62
C HIS A 240 -21.88 -27.80 -2.92
N ALA A 241 -21.97 -28.57 -4.01
CA ALA A 241 -21.37 -28.20 -5.29
C ALA A 241 -22.08 -27.00 -5.96
N GLU A 242 -23.34 -26.71 -5.62
CA GLU A 242 -24.10 -25.56 -6.13
C GLU A 242 -23.81 -24.25 -5.35
N GLN A 243 -22.91 -24.29 -4.36
CA GLN A 243 -22.52 -23.15 -3.50
C GLN A 243 -22.00 -21.91 -4.27
N PRO A 244 -21.28 -22.01 -5.42
CA PRO A 244 -20.87 -20.83 -6.19
C PRO A 244 -22.04 -20.04 -6.81
N ALA A 245 -23.06 -20.75 -7.32
CA ALA A 245 -24.28 -20.13 -7.83
C ALA A 245 -25.08 -19.47 -6.69
N PHE A 246 -25.02 -20.05 -5.49
CA PHE A 246 -25.58 -19.47 -4.28
C PHE A 246 -24.87 -18.17 -3.84
N ILE A 247 -23.53 -18.15 -3.85
CA ILE A 247 -22.77 -16.93 -3.53
C ILE A 247 -23.16 -15.79 -4.48
N SER A 248 -23.35 -16.11 -5.77
CA SER A 248 -23.79 -15.14 -6.77
C SER A 248 -25.21 -14.63 -6.49
N TYR A 249 -26.15 -15.50 -6.15
CA TYR A 249 -27.52 -15.12 -5.78
C TYR A 249 -27.59 -14.30 -4.48
N PHE A 250 -26.82 -14.70 -3.47
CA PHE A 250 -26.72 -14.01 -2.18
C PHE A 250 -26.13 -12.62 -2.34
N HIS A 251 -25.10 -12.47 -3.18
CA HIS A 251 -24.50 -11.18 -3.51
C HIS A 251 -25.48 -10.25 -4.23
N ALA A 252 -26.24 -10.77 -5.20
CA ALA A 252 -27.30 -10.00 -5.87
C ALA A 252 -28.41 -9.58 -4.88
N SER A 253 -28.78 -10.47 -3.95
CA SER A 253 -29.81 -10.23 -2.94
C SER A 253 -29.37 -9.20 -1.90
N ILE A 254 -28.11 -9.26 -1.44
CA ILE A 254 -27.53 -8.25 -0.54
C ILE A 254 -27.38 -6.92 -1.26
N SER A 255 -26.88 -6.89 -2.50
CA SER A 255 -26.74 -5.65 -3.26
C SER A 255 -28.10 -4.95 -3.41
N SER A 256 -29.13 -5.68 -3.83
CA SER A 256 -30.48 -5.13 -3.95
C SER A 256 -31.09 -4.68 -2.61
N PHE A 257 -30.78 -5.39 -1.51
CA PHE A 257 -31.21 -4.98 -0.17
C PHE A 257 -30.51 -3.69 0.29
N LEU A 258 -29.22 -3.55 0.00
CA LEU A 258 -28.41 -2.39 0.36
C LEU A 258 -28.69 -1.15 -0.50
N ASP A 259 -29.14 -1.33 -1.74
CA ASP A 259 -29.57 -0.24 -2.63
C ASP A 259 -30.68 0.63 -2.03
N VAL A 260 -31.52 0.06 -1.15
CA VAL A 260 -32.59 0.81 -0.45
C VAL A 260 -32.02 1.80 0.57
N PHE A 261 -30.77 1.61 1.01
CA PHE A 261 -30.11 2.42 2.02
C PHE A 261 -29.05 3.37 1.46
N SER A 262 -28.76 3.31 0.17
CA SER A 262 -27.87 4.25 -0.52
C SER A 262 -28.65 5.35 -1.24
N THR A 263 -28.04 6.53 -1.38
CA THR A 263 -28.60 7.63 -2.20
C THR A 263 -28.51 7.37 -3.71
N GLU A 264 -27.66 6.42 -4.10
CA GLU A 264 -27.46 5.90 -5.47
C GLU A 264 -27.48 4.35 -5.42
N THR A 265 -26.98 3.63 -6.43
CA THR A 265 -26.75 2.18 -6.34
C THR A 265 -25.59 1.87 -5.40
N TRP A 266 -25.81 0.98 -4.42
CA TRP A 266 -24.83 0.56 -3.41
C TRP A 266 -23.60 -0.10 -4.06
N MET A 267 -23.83 -0.97 -5.04
CA MET A 267 -22.76 -1.58 -5.83
C MET A 267 -22.44 -0.66 -7.01
N THR A 268 -21.35 0.11 -6.91
CA THR A 268 -20.90 0.94 -8.03
C THR A 268 -20.24 0.07 -9.11
N GLU A 269 -20.19 0.55 -10.36
CA GLU A 269 -19.53 -0.14 -11.47
C GLU A 269 -18.04 -0.45 -11.16
N GLU A 270 -17.37 0.43 -10.42
CA GLU A 270 -15.99 0.20 -9.95
C GLU A 270 -15.91 -0.97 -8.96
N MET A 271 -16.82 -1.02 -7.98
CA MET A 271 -16.87 -2.09 -6.99
C MET A 271 -17.23 -3.44 -7.62
N GLU A 272 -18.17 -3.45 -8.57
CA GLU A 272 -18.53 -4.64 -9.34
C GLU A 272 -17.33 -5.20 -10.12
N ASN A 273 -16.57 -4.33 -10.78
CA ASN A 273 -15.35 -4.70 -11.50
C ASN A 273 -14.25 -5.22 -10.57
N LEU A 274 -14.08 -4.63 -9.38
CA LEU A 274 -13.12 -5.12 -8.38
C LEU A 274 -13.53 -6.49 -7.81
N MET A 275 -14.81 -6.68 -7.55
CA MET A 275 -15.35 -7.95 -7.07
C MET A 275 -15.18 -9.05 -8.13
N LYS A 276 -15.46 -8.74 -9.40
CA LYS A 276 -15.24 -9.68 -10.51
C LYS A 276 -13.79 -10.14 -10.59
N LYS A 277 -12.83 -9.20 -10.50
CA LYS A 277 -11.39 -9.52 -10.46
C LYS A 277 -11.01 -10.37 -9.25
N TRP A 278 -11.64 -10.15 -8.10
CA TRP A 278 -11.40 -10.96 -6.90
C TRP A 278 -11.92 -12.39 -7.08
N LEU A 279 -13.11 -12.58 -7.66
CA LEU A 279 -13.66 -13.90 -7.99
C LEU A 279 -12.79 -14.64 -9.01
N GLU A 280 -12.37 -13.96 -10.08
CA GLU A 280 -11.44 -14.48 -11.09
C GLU A 280 -10.12 -14.94 -10.44
N ARG A 281 -9.58 -14.14 -9.50
CA ARG A 281 -8.37 -14.50 -8.75
C ARG A 281 -8.56 -15.72 -7.84
N GLN A 282 -9.72 -15.87 -7.20
CA GLN A 282 -10.01 -17.06 -6.38
C GLN A 282 -10.05 -18.32 -7.26
N GLU A 283 -10.61 -18.23 -8.46
CA GLU A 283 -10.61 -19.32 -9.44
C GLU A 283 -9.18 -19.63 -9.92
N GLU A 284 -8.37 -18.62 -10.20
CA GLU A 284 -6.94 -18.78 -10.54
C GLU A 284 -6.11 -19.40 -9.40
N GLU A 285 -6.33 -18.99 -8.16
CA GLU A 285 -5.66 -19.56 -6.98
C GLU A 285 -6.04 -21.03 -6.78
N GLN A 286 -7.32 -21.40 -6.98
CA GLN A 286 -7.76 -22.80 -6.96
C GLN A 286 -7.11 -23.61 -8.09
N VAL A 287 -6.98 -23.02 -9.28
CA VAL A 287 -6.29 -23.66 -10.42
C VAL A 287 -4.82 -23.86 -10.12
N GLN A 288 -4.15 -22.88 -9.50
CA GLN A 288 -2.74 -22.99 -9.14
C GLN A 288 -2.50 -24.05 -8.06
N ILE A 289 -3.36 -24.14 -7.04
CA ILE A 289 -3.31 -25.20 -6.03
C ILE A 289 -3.41 -26.58 -6.69
N ALA A 290 -4.27 -26.73 -7.70
CA ALA A 290 -4.34 -27.97 -8.46
C ALA A 290 -3.08 -28.24 -9.29
N ILE A 291 -2.50 -27.22 -9.92
CA ILE A 291 -1.21 -27.34 -10.62
C ILE A 291 -0.12 -27.85 -9.67
N ASP A 292 -0.04 -27.30 -8.48
CA ASP A 292 0.95 -27.67 -7.48
C ASP A 292 0.73 -29.12 -6.99
N LEU A 293 -0.53 -29.51 -6.73
CA LEU A 293 -0.89 -30.90 -6.39
C LEU A 293 -0.57 -31.89 -7.51
N MET A 294 -0.70 -31.50 -8.79
CA MET A 294 -0.34 -32.34 -9.93
C MET A 294 1.17 -32.51 -10.10
N ALA A 295 1.92 -31.43 -9.88
CA ALA A 295 3.37 -31.47 -9.88
C ALA A 295 3.88 -32.42 -8.78
N GLU A 296 3.18 -32.47 -7.64
CA GLU A 296 3.48 -33.39 -6.54
C GLU A 296 3.01 -34.83 -6.82
N ALA A 297 1.90 -35.02 -7.54
CA ALA A 297 1.33 -36.33 -7.90
C ALA A 297 1.91 -36.95 -9.20
N ASN A 298 2.77 -36.24 -9.93
CA ASN A 298 3.44 -36.68 -11.17
C ASN A 298 2.46 -37.13 -12.29
N SER A 299 1.28 -36.51 -12.38
CA SER A 299 0.28 -36.83 -13.40
C SER A 299 0.30 -35.78 -14.52
N GLY A 300 0.63 -36.17 -15.76
CA GLY A 300 0.66 -35.29 -16.93
C GLY A 300 -0.72 -34.89 -17.49
N ALA A 301 -1.73 -34.72 -16.63
CA ALA A 301 -3.09 -34.35 -17.03
C ALA A 301 -3.33 -32.84 -16.87
N ASP A 302 -4.33 -32.33 -17.59
CA ASP A 302 -4.69 -30.91 -17.60
C ASP A 302 -5.28 -30.46 -16.24
N PRO A 303 -4.83 -29.31 -15.66
CA PRO A 303 -5.24 -28.86 -14.32
C PRO A 303 -6.74 -28.73 -14.12
N ARG A 304 -7.46 -28.25 -15.14
CA ARG A 304 -8.92 -28.10 -15.07
C ARG A 304 -9.62 -29.47 -15.08
N THR A 305 -9.06 -30.41 -15.82
CA THR A 305 -9.50 -31.81 -15.85
C THR A 305 -9.21 -32.53 -14.53
N LEU A 306 -8.11 -32.23 -13.84
CA LEU A 306 -7.83 -32.82 -12.53
C LEU A 306 -8.61 -32.15 -11.39
N LEU A 307 -8.83 -30.84 -11.45
CA LEU A 307 -9.79 -30.16 -10.57
C LEU A 307 -11.17 -30.81 -10.65
N SER A 308 -11.66 -31.13 -11.85
CA SER A 308 -12.96 -31.82 -12.00
C SER A 308 -12.97 -33.28 -11.53
N MET A 309 -11.79 -33.90 -11.37
CA MET A 309 -11.60 -35.23 -10.75
C MET A 309 -11.50 -35.16 -9.22
N PHE A 310 -11.06 -34.03 -8.64
CA PHE A 310 -11.06 -33.77 -7.20
C PHE A 310 -12.35 -33.11 -6.72
N THR A 311 -13.11 -32.44 -7.60
CA THR A 311 -14.57 -32.41 -7.46
C THR A 311 -14.99 -33.86 -7.43
N ILE A 312 -15.60 -34.32 -6.34
CA ILE A 312 -16.02 -35.71 -6.15
C ILE A 312 -17.06 -36.05 -7.24
N THR A 313 -16.60 -36.40 -8.43
CA THR A 313 -17.38 -37.15 -9.40
C THR A 313 -17.14 -38.60 -9.08
N ARG A 314 -18.15 -39.17 -8.43
CA ARG A 314 -18.28 -40.58 -8.09
C ARG A 314 -17.71 -41.45 -9.20
N LYS A 315 -16.90 -42.43 -8.80
CA LYS A 315 -16.55 -43.56 -9.64
C LYS A 315 -17.85 -44.25 -10.07
N ALA A 316 -18.27 -44.02 -11.31
CA ALA A 316 -19.18 -44.92 -11.98
C ALA A 316 -18.45 -46.25 -12.15
N GLY A 317 -18.83 -47.25 -11.35
CA GLY A 317 -18.36 -48.64 -11.46
C GLY A 317 -19.43 -49.54 -10.85
N LEU A 318 -20.31 -50.09 -11.67
CA LEU A 318 -20.23 -51.47 -12.18
C LEU A 318 -20.58 -52.50 -11.11
N PHE A 319 -21.85 -52.94 -11.11
CA PHE A 319 -22.17 -54.33 -10.86
C PHE A 319 -23.24 -54.80 -11.86
N HIS A 320 -22.92 -55.94 -12.47
CA HIS A 320 -23.83 -56.87 -13.13
C HIS A 320 -24.91 -57.37 -12.17
#